data_AF-A0A3M1WY04-F1
#
_entry.id   AF-A0A3M1WY04-F1
#
_cell.length_a   1.000
_cell.length_b   1.000
_cell.length_c   1.000
_cell.angle_alpha   90.00
_cell.angle_beta   90.00
_cell.angle_gamma   90.00
#
_symmetry.space_group_name_H-M   'P 1'
#
loop_
_entity.id
_entity.type
_entity.pdbx_description
1 polymer ?
#
loop_
_entity_poly.entity_id
_entity_poly.type
_entity_poly.pdbx_seq_one_letter_code
_entity_poly.pdbx_strand_id
1 'polypeptide(L)'
;MFGTDLFSLAPIVPIPNGVGLFDCFFMDLINFLRVLWRRKWLILAITSVAMITTFLIARQAPKVYKATAQLATGITEGNNAVFTGGAMTGLQKYEIEARFKNMEEMVRSPQVLELVSYQLILNDLTRTESFRDLNDIRSRYTSEELRVARMRYQTKLDSMQSLLSSDELE
;
A
#
# COMPACT_ATOMS: atom_id res chain seq x y z
N MET A 1 -18.28 19.22 -62.66
CA MET A 1 -18.58 20.62 -62.27
C MET A 1 -18.75 20.59 -60.76
N PHE A 2 -17.75 21.09 -60.03
CA PHE A 2 -17.58 21.01 -58.58
C PHE A 2 -18.31 22.14 -57.84
N GLY A 3 -18.67 21.91 -56.58
CA GLY A 3 -19.09 22.90 -55.58
C GLY A 3 -20.11 22.24 -54.62
N THR A 4 -19.81 21.74 -53.42
CA THR A 4 -19.16 22.28 -52.20
C THR A 4 -19.84 23.51 -51.60
N ASP A 5 -21.13 23.38 -51.27
CA ASP A 5 -21.83 24.27 -50.34
C ASP A 5 -21.91 23.59 -48.96
N LEU A 6 -20.79 23.60 -48.23
CA LEU A 6 -20.74 23.11 -46.85
C LEU A 6 -19.81 23.97 -45.98
N PHE A 7 -20.00 25.29 -45.99
CA PHE A 7 -19.43 26.16 -44.97
C PHE A 7 -20.44 27.25 -44.61
N SER A 8 -21.38 26.87 -43.76
CA SER A 8 -22.22 27.79 -43.00
C SER A 8 -21.31 28.62 -42.09
N LEU A 9 -21.15 29.90 -42.43
CA LEU A 9 -20.43 30.92 -41.64
C LEU A 9 -20.90 30.91 -40.19
N ALA A 10 -19.99 30.62 -39.25
CA ALA A 10 -20.10 31.14 -37.90
C ALA A 10 -19.90 32.68 -37.94
N PRO A 11 -20.69 33.49 -37.23
CA PRO A 11 -20.50 34.93 -37.22
C PRO A 11 -19.15 35.27 -36.57
N ILE A 12 -18.27 35.88 -37.36
CA ILE A 12 -17.00 36.44 -36.95
C ILE A 12 -17.30 37.62 -36.03
N VAL A 13 -17.01 37.47 -34.73
CA VAL A 13 -17.07 38.57 -33.76
C VAL A 13 -15.98 39.59 -34.12
N PRO A 14 -16.30 40.88 -34.31
CA PRO A 14 -15.29 41.87 -34.67
C PRO A 14 -14.35 42.12 -33.49
N ILE A 15 -13.05 41.95 -33.74
CA ILE A 15 -11.97 42.24 -32.79
C ILE A 15 -11.77 43.76 -32.77
N PRO A 16 -12.00 44.47 -31.64
CA PRO A 16 -11.71 45.89 -31.55
C PRO A 16 -10.19 46.13 -31.55
N ASN A 17 -9.80 47.17 -32.27
CA ASN A 17 -8.42 47.52 -32.61
C ASN A 17 -7.50 47.64 -31.38
N GLY A 18 -6.42 46.85 -31.33
CA GLY A 18 -5.22 47.17 -30.56
C GLY A 18 -4.95 46.41 -29.26
N VAL A 19 -5.61 45.28 -28.98
CA VAL A 19 -5.30 44.44 -27.80
C VAL A 19 -4.86 43.04 -28.23
N GLY A 20 -3.71 42.58 -27.75
CA GLY A 20 -3.18 41.25 -28.11
C GLY A 20 -4.04 40.13 -27.53
N LEU A 21 -4.05 38.96 -28.16
CA LEU A 21 -4.76 37.77 -27.67
C LEU A 21 -4.31 37.38 -26.25
N PHE A 22 -3.05 37.63 -25.91
CA PHE A 22 -2.51 37.48 -24.55
C PHE A 22 -3.10 38.49 -23.55
N ASP A 23 -3.37 39.74 -23.95
CA ASP A 23 -3.95 40.75 -23.07
C ASP A 23 -5.41 40.42 -22.74
N CYS A 24 -6.15 39.87 -23.71
CA CYS A 24 -7.51 39.39 -23.49
C CYS A 24 -7.52 38.22 -22.49
N PHE A 25 -6.61 37.25 -22.66
CA PHE A 25 -6.48 36.13 -21.73
C PHE A 25 -6.03 36.57 -20.33
N PHE A 26 -5.05 37.48 -20.23
CA PHE A 26 -4.62 38.01 -18.94
C PHE A 26 -5.74 38.78 -18.24
N MET A 27 -6.51 39.59 -18.98
CA MET A 27 -7.61 40.36 -18.42
C MET A 27 -8.76 39.46 -17.95
N ASP A 28 -9.04 38.37 -18.66
CA ASP A 28 -10.00 37.35 -18.22
C ASP A 28 -9.51 36.56 -17.00
N LEU A 29 -8.23 36.17 -16.95
CA LEU A 29 -7.66 35.48 -15.80
C LEU A 29 -7.64 36.38 -14.56
N ILE A 30 -7.33 37.67 -14.72
CA ILE A 30 -7.37 38.67 -13.64
C ILE A 30 -8.81 38.92 -13.19
N ASN A 31 -9.76 38.99 -14.11
CA ASN A 31 -11.18 39.11 -13.77
C ASN A 31 -11.67 37.87 -13.02
N PHE A 32 -11.28 36.67 -13.45
CA PHE A 32 -11.58 35.42 -12.77
C PHE A 32 -10.96 35.38 -11.36
N LEU A 33 -9.68 35.77 -11.21
CA LEU A 33 -9.02 35.91 -9.91
C LEU A 33 -9.72 36.92 -9.01
N ARG A 34 -10.18 38.06 -9.56
CA ARG A 34 -10.93 39.08 -8.82
C ARG A 34 -12.28 38.56 -8.32
N VAL A 35 -12.96 37.70 -9.09
CA VAL A 35 -14.18 37.00 -8.64
C VAL A 35 -13.86 35.98 -7.55
N LEU A 36 -12.80 35.18 -7.70
CA LEU A 36 -12.32 34.25 -6.67
C LEU A 36 -11.97 34.98 -5.37
N TRP A 37 -11.33 36.15 -5.45
CA TRP A 37 -10.91 36.94 -4.29
C TRP A 37 -12.08 37.59 -3.54
N ARG A 38 -13.26 37.69 -4.15
CA ARG A 38 -14.50 38.10 -3.48
C ARG A 38 -15.10 36.95 -2.65
N ARG A 39 -14.80 35.70 -3.00
CA ARG A 39 -15.26 34.47 -2.33
C ARG A 39 -14.11 33.72 -1.63
N LYS A 40 -13.14 34.45 -1.07
CA LYS A 40 -12.03 33.91 -0.24
C LYS A 40 -12.51 32.90 0.79
N TRP A 41 -13.64 33.20 1.44
CA TRP A 41 -14.27 32.35 2.45
C TRP A 41 -14.72 30.99 1.90
N LEU A 42 -15.16 30.93 0.63
CA LEU A 42 -15.59 29.70 0.00
C LEU A 42 -14.39 28.81 -0.36
N ILE A 43 -13.31 29.41 -0.86
CA ILE A 43 -12.05 28.69 -1.14
C ILE A 43 -11.47 28.15 0.16
N LEU A 44 -11.39 29.00 1.20
CA LEU A 44 -10.91 28.59 2.51
C LEU A 44 -11.78 27.48 3.10
N ALA A 45 -13.11 27.58 3.00
CA ALA A 45 -14.03 26.56 3.47
C ALA A 45 -13.81 25.20 2.77
N ILE A 46 -13.67 25.19 1.44
CA ILE A 46 -13.41 23.95 0.69
C ILE A 46 -12.06 23.33 1.09
N THR A 47 -11.00 24.13 1.18
CA THR A 47 -9.68 23.64 1.58
C THR A 47 -9.68 23.13 3.02
N SER A 48 -10.36 23.84 3.94
CA SER A 48 -10.52 23.40 5.33
C SER A 48 -11.31 22.10 5.42
N VAL A 49 -12.40 21.96 4.68
CA VAL A 49 -13.18 20.71 4.63
C VAL A 49 -12.31 19.57 4.11
N ALA A 50 -11.60 19.76 3.00
CA ALA A 50 -10.69 18.74 2.46
C ALA A 50 -9.59 18.34 3.45
N MET A 51 -9.02 19.31 4.18
CA MET A 51 -8.02 19.05 5.22
C MET A 51 -8.61 18.23 6.37
N ILE A 52 -9.80 18.60 6.87
CA ILE A 52 -10.47 17.88 7.96
C ILE A 52 -10.84 16.46 7.52
N THR A 53 -11.42 16.30 6.33
CA THR A 53 -11.77 14.98 5.78
C THR A 53 -10.53 14.10 5.65
N THR A 54 -9.44 14.62 5.09
CA THR A 54 -8.18 13.89 4.97
C THR A 54 -7.61 13.49 6.34
N PHE A 55 -7.67 14.40 7.33
CA PHE A 55 -7.20 14.13 8.67
C PHE A 55 -7.99 13.02 9.37
N LEU A 56 -9.33 13.01 9.22
CA LEU A 56 -10.17 11.97 9.79
C LEU A 56 -9.88 10.59 9.17
N ILE A 57 -9.68 10.54 7.85
CA ILE A 57 -9.32 9.30 7.14
C ILE A 57 -7.93 8.82 7.56
N ALA A 58 -6.95 9.72 7.61
CA ALA A 58 -5.57 9.39 7.97
C ALA A 58 -5.45 8.83 9.39
N ARG A 59 -6.27 9.30 10.34
CA ARG A 59 -6.28 8.79 11.73
C ARG A 59 -6.82 7.36 11.82
N GLN A 60 -7.63 6.92 10.87
CA GLN A 60 -8.19 5.56 10.84
C GLN A 60 -7.29 4.57 10.09
N ALA A 61 -6.24 5.04 9.42
CA ALA A 61 -5.36 4.18 8.65
C ALA A 61 -4.63 3.17 9.58
N PRO A 62 -4.62 1.87 9.22
CA PRO A 62 -3.93 0.87 10.02
C PRO A 62 -2.42 1.13 10.02
N LYS A 63 -1.79 0.94 11.18
CA LYS A 63 -0.33 1.07 11.33
C LYS A 63 0.34 -0.06 10.54
N VAL A 64 1.18 0.31 9.56
CA VAL A 64 1.98 -0.65 8.79
C VAL A 64 3.38 -0.73 9.40
N TYR A 65 3.83 -1.94 9.73
CA TYR A 65 5.16 -2.19 10.30
C TYR A 65 6.06 -2.87 9.27
N LYS A 66 7.32 -2.41 9.16
CA LYS A 66 8.33 -3.06 8.33
C LYS A 66 9.18 -3.99 9.19
N ALA A 67 9.29 -5.25 8.79
CA ALA A 67 10.18 -6.23 9.39
C ALA A 67 11.33 -6.55 8.42
N THR A 68 12.57 -6.52 8.91
CA THR A 68 13.76 -6.90 8.15
C THR A 68 14.44 -8.04 8.88
N ALA A 69 14.64 -9.17 8.20
CA ALA A 69 15.38 -10.31 8.71
C ALA A 69 16.56 -10.62 7.77
N GLN A 70 17.70 -11.01 8.34
CA GLN A 70 18.85 -11.49 7.59
C GLN A 70 18.96 -13.00 7.81
N LEU A 71 18.90 -13.77 6.73
CA LEU A 71 18.96 -15.22 6.76
C LEU A 71 20.23 -15.68 6.04
N ALA A 72 21.12 -16.36 6.76
CA ALA A 72 22.27 -17.05 6.19
C ALA A 72 21.85 -18.50 5.88
N THR A 73 21.76 -18.84 4.60
CA THR A 73 21.05 -20.05 4.15
C THR A 73 21.99 -21.18 3.70
N GLY A 74 23.29 -20.94 3.67
CA GLY A 74 24.29 -21.92 3.23
C GLY A 74 24.15 -22.37 1.77
N ILE A 75 23.31 -21.73 0.95
CA ILE A 75 23.05 -22.11 -0.45
C ILE A 75 24.34 -22.11 -1.30
N THR A 76 25.34 -21.35 -0.87
CA THR A 76 26.67 -21.26 -1.50
C THR A 76 27.66 -22.33 -1.03
N GLU A 77 27.38 -23.07 0.05
CA GLU A 77 28.33 -24.01 0.69
C GLU A 77 28.32 -25.41 0.04
N GLY A 78 27.16 -25.88 -0.44
CA GLY A 78 27.04 -27.19 -1.10
C GLY A 78 27.54 -27.22 -2.54
N ASN A 79 27.81 -26.05 -3.13
CA ASN A 79 28.25 -25.90 -4.50
C ASN A 79 29.79 -25.95 -4.57
N ASN A 80 30.34 -27.14 -4.32
CA ASN A 80 31.71 -27.51 -4.66
C ASN A 80 31.86 -27.54 -6.20
N ALA A 81 31.68 -26.40 -6.88
CA ALA A 81 32.22 -26.27 -8.22
C ALA A 81 33.73 -26.35 -8.08
N VAL A 82 34.30 -27.26 -8.86
CA VAL A 82 35.67 -27.26 -9.29
C VAL A 82 36.15 -25.80 -9.44
N PHE A 83 36.91 -25.32 -8.45
CA PHE A 83 37.62 -24.05 -8.48
C PHE A 83 38.80 -24.15 -9.47
N THR A 84 38.55 -24.59 -10.72
CA THR A 84 39.51 -24.42 -11.80
C THR A 84 39.41 -22.98 -12.27
N GLY A 85 40.19 -22.10 -11.65
CA GLY A 85 40.49 -20.78 -12.20
C GLY A 85 39.47 -19.67 -11.89
N GLY A 86 39.03 -19.55 -10.64
CA GLY A 86 38.52 -18.27 -10.09
C GLY A 86 37.19 -17.73 -10.64
N ALA A 87 36.52 -18.42 -11.56
CA ALA A 87 35.26 -17.97 -12.15
C ALA A 87 34.14 -18.99 -11.92
N MET A 88 33.14 -18.56 -11.14
CA MET A 88 31.84 -19.22 -11.04
C MET A 88 31.21 -19.29 -12.44
N THR A 89 30.96 -20.50 -12.95
CA THR A 89 30.35 -20.68 -14.28
C THR A 89 28.95 -20.05 -14.30
N GLY A 90 28.52 -19.51 -15.44
CA GLY A 90 27.20 -18.85 -15.56
C GLY A 90 26.02 -19.76 -15.16
N LEU A 91 26.16 -21.07 -15.37
CA LEU A 91 25.20 -22.09 -14.94
C LEU A 91 25.07 -22.18 -13.41
N GLN A 92 26.18 -22.04 -12.69
CA GLN A 92 26.17 -22.10 -11.23
C GLN A 92 25.48 -20.87 -10.61
N LYS A 93 25.68 -19.68 -11.20
CA LYS A 93 25.01 -18.45 -10.76
C LYS A 93 23.49 -18.57 -10.88
N TYR A 94 23.04 -19.09 -12.02
CA TYR A 94 21.62 -19.32 -12.28
C TYR A 94 21.00 -20.29 -11.26
N GLU A 95 21.67 -21.38 -10.94
CA GLU A 95 21.18 -22.34 -9.96
C GLU A 95 21.08 -21.74 -8.55
N ILE A 96 22.09 -20.97 -8.14
CA ILE A 96 22.07 -20.27 -6.84
C ILE A 96 20.93 -19.25 -6.79
N GLU A 97 20.76 -18.44 -7.83
CA GLU A 97 19.67 -17.46 -7.93
C GLU A 97 18.28 -18.14 -7.89
N ALA A 98 18.11 -19.26 -8.60
CA ALA A 98 16.87 -20.03 -8.58
C ALA A 98 16.54 -20.57 -7.18
N ARG A 99 17.54 -21.10 -6.45
CA ARG A 99 17.37 -21.57 -5.06
C ARG A 99 17.01 -20.44 -4.10
N PHE A 100 17.66 -19.28 -4.25
CA PHE A 100 17.31 -18.09 -3.45
C PHE A 100 15.88 -17.61 -3.73
N LYS A 101 15.48 -17.55 -5.00
CA LYS A 101 14.13 -17.15 -5.39
C LYS A 101 13.06 -18.10 -4.83
N ASN A 102 13.29 -19.41 -4.91
CA ASN A 102 12.38 -20.41 -4.33
C ASN A 102 12.27 -20.26 -2.81
N MET A 103 13.37 -19.95 -2.13
CA MET A 103 13.35 -19.70 -0.69
C MET A 103 12.63 -18.40 -0.35
N GLU A 104 12.86 -17.33 -1.10
CA GLU A 104 12.14 -16.06 -0.93
C GLU A 104 10.63 -16.27 -1.08
N GLU A 105 10.22 -17.03 -2.11
CA GLU A 105 8.83 -17.39 -2.33
C GLU A 105 8.27 -18.24 -1.18
N MET A 106 9.03 -19.20 -0.68
CA MET A 106 8.64 -20.02 0.47
C MET A 106 8.45 -19.17 1.73
N VAL A 107 9.34 -18.23 2.02
CA VAL A 107 9.23 -17.32 3.18
C VAL A 107 8.01 -16.39 3.05
N ARG A 108 7.65 -16.00 1.83
CA ARG A 108 6.47 -15.19 1.53
C ARG A 108 5.20 -16.02 1.33
N SER A 109 5.29 -17.34 1.40
CA SER A 109 4.13 -18.20 1.22
C SER A 109 3.08 -17.92 2.31
N PRO A 110 1.78 -18.07 1.97
CA PRO A 110 0.69 -17.84 2.93
C PRO A 110 0.86 -18.67 4.21
N GLN A 111 1.29 -19.93 4.09
CA GLN A 111 1.47 -20.82 5.23
C GLN A 111 2.54 -20.32 6.21
N VAL A 112 3.70 -19.86 5.73
CA VAL A 112 4.76 -19.34 6.59
C VAL A 112 4.31 -18.04 7.27
N LEU A 113 3.63 -17.15 6.54
CA LEU A 113 3.07 -15.91 7.09
C LEU A 113 2.02 -16.18 8.17
N GLU A 114 1.18 -17.19 7.98
CA GLU A 114 0.17 -17.62 8.96
C GLU A 114 0.81 -18.15 10.24
N LEU A 115 1.86 -18.98 10.13
CA LEU A 115 2.60 -19.48 11.29
C LEU A 115 3.23 -18.35 12.10
N VAL A 116 3.87 -17.39 11.43
CA VAL A 116 4.43 -16.20 12.09
C VAL A 116 3.31 -15.36 12.73
N SER A 117 2.17 -15.22 12.04
CA SER A 117 1.00 -14.52 12.58
C SER A 117 0.49 -15.16 13.88
N TYR A 118 0.37 -16.49 13.92
CA TYR A 118 -0.01 -17.21 15.14
C TYR A 118 0.97 -16.98 16.29
N GLN A 119 2.28 -17.03 16.02
CA GLN A 119 3.29 -16.78 17.04
C GLN A 119 3.21 -15.35 17.58
N LEU A 120 2.98 -14.36 16.71
CA LEU A 120 2.80 -12.96 17.12
C LEU A 120 1.55 -12.78 17.98
N ILE A 121 0.41 -13.35 17.57
CA ILE A 121 -0.84 -13.30 18.35
C ILE A 121 -0.66 -13.98 19.71
N LEU A 122 -0.06 -15.18 19.75
CA LEU A 122 0.19 -15.90 21.00
C LEU A 122 1.13 -15.13 21.92
N ASN A 123 2.19 -14.53 21.38
CA ASN A 123 3.10 -13.68 22.14
C ASN A 123 2.36 -12.48 22.74
N ASP A 124 1.54 -11.81 21.93
CA ASP A 124 0.70 -10.70 22.37
C ASP A 124 -0.27 -11.15 23.49
N LEU A 125 -0.92 -12.31 23.36
CA LEU A 125 -1.87 -12.80 24.38
C LEU A 125 -1.23 -13.35 25.66
N THR A 126 0.08 -13.60 25.69
CA THR A 126 0.76 -14.28 26.81
C THR A 126 1.78 -13.40 27.54
N ARG A 127 2.53 -12.57 26.84
CA ARG A 127 3.60 -11.76 27.44
C ARG A 127 3.10 -10.41 27.94
N THR A 128 3.75 -9.91 28.99
CA THR A 128 3.51 -8.57 29.54
C THR A 128 3.99 -7.46 28.57
N GLU A 129 5.04 -7.73 27.79
CA GLU A 129 5.54 -6.86 26.73
C GLU A 129 4.98 -7.31 25.37
N SER A 130 3.78 -6.82 25.04
CA SER A 130 3.15 -7.08 23.74
C SER A 130 3.65 -6.11 22.68
N PHE A 131 3.73 -6.57 21.43
CA PHE A 131 4.06 -5.72 20.29
C PHE A 131 2.93 -4.74 19.94
N ARG A 132 1.72 -5.00 20.43
CA ARG A 132 0.52 -4.18 20.23
C ARG A 132 -0.04 -3.70 21.56
N ASP A 133 -0.73 -2.56 21.53
CA ASP A 133 -1.48 -2.11 22.69
C ASP A 133 -2.73 -2.99 22.87
N LEU A 134 -2.71 -3.86 23.87
CA LEU A 134 -3.79 -4.81 24.16
C LEU A 134 -4.92 -4.21 24.97
N ASN A 135 -4.84 -2.94 25.38
CA ASN A 135 -5.89 -2.33 26.20
C ASN A 135 -7.23 -2.27 25.46
N ASP A 136 -7.23 -2.03 24.15
CA ASP A 136 -8.45 -2.08 23.33
C ASP A 136 -9.03 -3.50 23.23
N ILE A 137 -8.18 -4.53 23.12
CA ILE A 137 -8.64 -5.92 23.05
C ILE A 137 -9.15 -6.40 24.43
N ARG A 138 -8.41 -6.13 25.50
CA ARG A 138 -8.77 -6.53 26.87
C ARG A 138 -10.00 -5.78 27.40
N SER A 139 -10.30 -4.59 26.88
CA SER A 139 -11.53 -3.88 27.22
C SER A 139 -12.76 -4.40 26.47
N ARG A 140 -12.57 -5.07 25.32
CA ARG A 140 -13.67 -5.64 24.51
C ARG A 140 -13.97 -7.09 24.83
N TYR A 141 -12.98 -7.86 25.29
CA TYR A 141 -13.09 -9.30 25.52
C TYR A 141 -12.81 -9.68 26.97
N THR A 142 -13.55 -10.66 27.45
CA THR A 142 -13.42 -11.23 28.81
C THR A 142 -12.14 -12.08 28.90
N SER A 143 -11.57 -12.22 30.10
CA SER A 143 -10.38 -13.04 30.33
C SER A 143 -10.55 -14.50 29.90
N GLU A 144 -11.77 -15.03 29.97
CA GLU A 144 -12.08 -16.41 29.55
C GLU A 144 -12.12 -16.55 28.02
N GLU A 145 -12.68 -15.58 27.30
CA GLU A 145 -12.71 -15.57 25.84
C GLU A 145 -11.29 -15.49 25.27
N LEU A 146 -10.42 -14.69 25.90
CA LEU A 146 -9.00 -14.61 25.55
C LEU A 146 -8.27 -15.93 25.81
N ARG A 147 -8.66 -16.69 26.85
CA ARG A 147 -8.10 -18.01 27.15
C ARG A 147 -8.48 -19.02 26.07
N VAL A 148 -9.74 -19.05 25.65
CA VAL A 148 -10.22 -19.91 24.56
C VAL A 148 -9.54 -19.57 23.24
N ALA A 149 -9.41 -18.28 22.92
CA ALA A 149 -8.70 -17.82 21.73
C ALA A 149 -7.23 -18.29 21.73
N ARG A 150 -6.53 -18.15 22.86
CA ARG A 150 -5.15 -18.64 23.01
C ARG A 150 -5.05 -20.14 22.73
N MET A 151 -5.95 -20.94 23.29
CA MET A 151 -5.98 -22.40 23.05
C MET A 151 -6.19 -22.71 21.57
N ARG A 152 -7.12 -22.03 20.91
CA ARG A 152 -7.39 -22.23 19.48
C ARG A 152 -6.18 -21.90 18.61
N TYR A 153 -5.51 -20.78 18.87
CA TYR A 153 -4.30 -20.40 18.14
C TYR A 153 -3.14 -21.35 18.40
N GLN A 154 -2.99 -21.85 19.63
CA GLN A 154 -1.98 -22.86 19.95
C GLN A 154 -2.22 -24.16 19.17
N THR A 155 -3.45 -24.67 19.17
CA THR A 155 -3.79 -25.88 18.41
C THR A 155 -3.57 -25.69 16.90
N LYS A 156 -3.90 -24.53 16.34
CA LYS A 156 -3.66 -24.21 14.91
C LYS A 156 -2.16 -24.12 14.59
N LEU A 157 -1.36 -23.56 15.49
CA LEU A 157 0.10 -23.52 15.36
C LEU A 157 0.69 -24.94 15.39
N ASP A 158 0.27 -25.76 16.36
CA ASP A 158 0.77 -27.13 16.53
C ASP A 158 0.36 -28.05 15.38
N SER A 159 -0.83 -27.83 14.79
CA SER A 159 -1.32 -28.59 13.63
C SER A 159 -0.87 -28.01 12.28
N MET A 160 -0.14 -26.89 12.27
CA MET A 160 0.29 -26.17 11.06
C MET A 160 -0.83 -25.92 10.03
N GLN A 161 -2.07 -25.73 10.52
CA GLN A 161 -3.25 -25.53 9.68
C GLN A 161 -3.37 -24.08 9.21
N SER A 162 -3.77 -23.90 7.95
CA SER A 162 -3.92 -22.59 7.34
C SER A 162 -5.12 -21.81 7.89
N LEU A 163 -5.00 -20.47 7.98
CA LEU A 163 -6.09 -19.58 8.40
C LEU A 163 -7.26 -19.62 7.40
N LEU A 164 -6.97 -19.83 6.11
CA LEU A 164 -7.95 -19.68 5.03
C LEU A 164 -8.86 -20.90 4.83
N SER A 165 -8.54 -22.06 5.42
CA SER A 165 -9.29 -23.29 5.14
C SER A 165 -10.48 -23.55 6.08
N SER A 166 -10.80 -22.65 7.01
CA SER A 166 -11.82 -22.93 8.04
C SER A 166 -12.57 -21.72 8.60
N ASP A 167 -12.53 -20.55 7.94
CA ASP A 167 -13.41 -19.41 8.26
C ASP A 167 -14.56 -19.24 7.24
N GLU A 168 -14.66 -20.12 6.23
CA GLU A 168 -15.92 -20.28 5.50
C GLU A 168 -16.88 -21.13 6.34
N LEU A 169 -17.93 -20.47 6.83
CA LEU A 169 -19.20 -20.98 7.35
C LEU A 169 -19.24 -21.28 8.86
N GLU A 170 -19.78 -20.31 9.64
CA GLU A 170 -20.90 -20.46 10.60
C GLU A 170 -21.03 -19.26 11.56
#